data_AF-D5USF1-F1
#
_entry.id   AF-D5USF1-F1
#
_cell.length_a   1.000
_cell.length_b   1.000
_cell.length_c   1.000
_cell.angle_alpha   90.00
_cell.angle_beta   90.00
_cell.angle_gamma   90.00
#
_symmetry.space_group_name_H-M   'P 1'
#
loop_
_entity.id
_entity.type
_entity.pdbx_description
1 polymer ?
#
loop_
_entity_poly.entity_id
_entity_poly.type
_entity_poly.pdbx_seq_one_letter_code
_entity_poly.pdbx_strand_id
1 'polypeptide(L)'
;MLIGDADVLSHYRALLVREPSLQWAEIWSLASYSKDLSPAAAAPVRLPPGRLRGTAEQVLADLDATHAAYQEYLLACAVPLLIQADPRFGNRESQLVTAVSERVDSIPAARAALAAIRRYGYRSKR
;
A
#
# COMPACT_ATOMS: atom_id res chain seq x y z
N MET A 1 -10.97 12.07 25.68
CA MET A 1 -11.61 11.83 24.37
C MET A 1 -10.84 10.69 23.72
N LEU A 2 -11.38 9.47 23.75
CA LEU A 2 -10.76 8.33 23.06
C LEU A 2 -11.06 8.49 21.58
N ILE A 3 -10.04 8.79 20.78
CA ILE A 3 -10.15 8.81 19.33
C ILE A 3 -10.37 7.35 18.91
N GLY A 4 -11.47 7.05 18.23
CA GLY A 4 -11.74 5.69 17.75
C GLY A 4 -10.80 5.30 16.62
N ASP A 5 -10.60 4.00 16.39
CA ASP A 5 -9.65 3.49 15.38
C ASP A 5 -9.89 4.07 13.97
N ALA A 6 -11.16 4.31 13.60
CA ALA A 6 -11.53 4.93 12.33
C ALA A 6 -11.10 6.41 12.21
N ASP A 7 -11.14 7.15 13.32
CA ASP A 7 -10.70 8.54 13.38
C ASP A 7 -9.18 8.63 13.31
N VAL A 8 -8.47 7.69 13.97
CA VAL A 8 -7.00 7.56 13.88
C VAL A 8 -6.59 7.28 12.44
N LEU A 9 -7.22 6.31 11.78
CA LEU A 9 -6.89 5.95 10.40
C LEU A 9 -7.14 7.10 9.42
N SER A 10 -8.28 7.79 9.57
CA SER A 10 -8.62 8.93 8.73
C SER A 10 -7.62 10.08 8.90
N HIS A 11 -7.23 10.37 10.14
CA HIS A 11 -6.20 11.36 10.45
C HIS A 11 -4.84 10.96 9.85
N TYR A 12 -4.43 9.72 10.04
CA TYR A 12 -3.16 9.23 9.53
C TYR A 12 -3.08 9.26 8.00
N ARG A 13 -4.16 8.84 7.32
CA ARG A 13 -4.27 8.96 5.87
C ARG A 13 -4.14 10.42 5.40
N ALA A 14 -4.76 11.36 6.11
CA ALA A 14 -4.65 12.79 5.79
C ALA A 14 -3.21 13.31 5.98
N LEU A 15 -2.49 12.83 7.00
CA LEU A 15 -1.06 13.14 7.19
C LEU A 15 -0.21 12.59 6.05
N LEU A 16 -0.42 11.33 5.65
CA LEU A 16 0.30 10.71 4.53
C LEU A 16 0.13 11.52 3.24
N VAL A 17 -1.07 12.03 2.94
CA VAL A 17 -1.29 12.86 1.74
C VAL A 17 -0.48 14.15 1.76
N ARG A 18 -0.25 14.74 2.94
CA ARG A 18 0.39 16.05 3.09
C ARG A 18 1.89 15.99 3.22
N GLU A 19 2.44 14.88 3.73
CA GLU A 19 3.83 14.77 4.13
C GLU A 19 4.58 13.70 3.31
N PRO A 20 5.33 14.07 2.25
CA PRO A 20 6.07 13.12 1.43
C PRO A 20 7.11 12.30 2.20
N SER A 21 7.68 12.85 3.27
CA SER A 21 8.59 12.14 4.17
C SER A 21 7.90 10.98 4.88
N LEU A 22 6.63 11.16 5.30
CA LEU A 22 5.84 10.08 5.90
C LEU A 22 5.44 9.02 4.87
N GLN A 23 5.12 9.42 3.64
CA GLN A 23 4.88 8.45 2.55
C GLN A 23 6.11 7.56 2.32
N TRP A 24 7.29 8.16 2.29
CA TRP A 24 8.53 7.41 2.14
C TRP A 24 8.80 6.53 3.37
N ALA A 25 8.60 7.05 4.59
CA ALA A 25 8.77 6.26 5.80
C ALA A 25 7.88 5.01 5.80
N GLU A 26 6.66 5.13 5.30
CA GLU A 26 5.73 4.01 5.16
C GLU A 26 6.20 2.98 4.13
N ILE A 27 6.64 3.43 2.95
CA ILE A 27 7.17 2.53 1.92
C ILE A 27 8.44 1.84 2.44
N TRP A 28 9.33 2.58 3.09
CA TRP A 28 10.59 2.08 3.63
C TRP A 28 10.38 1.09 4.77
N SER A 29 9.41 1.32 5.67
CA SER A 29 9.14 0.43 6.80
C SER A 29 8.70 -0.95 6.30
N LEU A 30 7.75 -0.98 5.35
CA LEU A 30 7.25 -2.21 4.73
C LEU A 30 8.33 -2.91 3.90
N ALA A 31 9.09 -2.15 3.11
CA ALA A 31 10.10 -2.71 2.22
C ALA A 31 11.38 -3.16 2.93
N SER A 32 11.76 -2.52 4.03
CA SER A 32 12.89 -2.96 4.85
C SER A 32 12.53 -4.20 5.67
N TYR A 33 11.30 -4.28 6.19
CA TYR A 33 10.78 -5.47 6.85
C TYR A 33 10.83 -6.69 5.91
N SER A 34 10.35 -6.54 4.68
CA SER A 34 10.38 -7.59 3.65
C SER A 34 11.73 -7.76 2.96
N LYS A 35 12.76 -7.01 3.36
CA LYS A 35 14.13 -7.02 2.79
C LYS A 35 14.22 -6.61 1.30
N ASP A 36 13.19 -5.99 0.74
CA ASP A 36 13.21 -5.41 -0.59
C ASP A 36 14.08 -4.14 -0.65
N LEU A 37 14.19 -3.43 0.47
CA LEU A 37 15.08 -2.27 0.64
C LEU A 37 16.06 -2.47 1.80
N SER A 38 17.28 -1.94 1.60
CA SER A 38 18.26 -1.84 2.67
C SER A 38 17.81 -0.79 3.70
N PRO A 39 18.05 -1.00 5.00
CA PRO A 39 17.85 0.03 6.02
C PRO A 39 18.63 1.32 5.74
N ALA A 40 19.73 1.26 4.99
CA ALA A 40 20.54 2.42 4.61
C ALA A 40 20.05 3.13 3.33
N ALA A 41 18.92 2.71 2.73
CA ALA A 41 18.41 3.31 1.51
C ALA A 41 17.89 4.74 1.76
N ALA A 42 18.45 5.72 1.05
CA ALA A 42 18.01 7.11 1.11
C ALA A 42 16.74 7.37 0.26
N ALA A 43 15.92 8.34 0.70
CA ALA A 43 14.76 8.86 -0.04
C ALA A 43 15.18 9.86 -1.16
N PRO A 44 14.35 10.15 -2.18
CA PRO A 44 13.26 9.36 -2.75
C PRO A 44 13.58 8.96 -4.21
N VAL A 45 13.59 7.67 -4.50
CA VAL A 45 13.70 7.17 -5.88
C VAL A 45 12.44 6.37 -6.18
N ARG A 46 11.72 6.74 -7.24
CA ARG A 46 10.78 5.83 -7.91
C ARG A 46 11.47 4.47 -8.02
N LEU A 47 10.96 3.46 -7.34
CA LEU A 47 11.63 2.18 -7.31
C LEU A 47 11.61 1.59 -8.74
N PRO A 48 12.69 0.94 -9.18
CA PRO A 48 12.65 0.13 -10.38
C PRO A 48 11.42 -0.80 -10.35
N PRO A 49 10.70 -0.97 -11.47
CA PRO A 49 9.50 -1.81 -11.50
C PRO A 49 9.78 -3.23 -11.00
N GLY A 50 8.90 -3.73 -10.14
CA GLY A 50 8.98 -5.08 -9.58
C GLY A 50 10.04 -5.26 -8.51
N ARG A 51 10.46 -4.18 -7.83
CA ARG A 51 11.44 -4.21 -6.73
C ARG A 51 10.81 -4.49 -5.37
N LEU A 52 9.49 -4.36 -5.24
CA LEU A 52 8.75 -4.65 -4.00
C LEU A 52 8.19 -6.08 -3.98
N ARG A 53 8.99 -7.10 -4.27
CA ARG A 53 8.49 -8.49 -4.39
C ARG A 53 8.10 -9.07 -3.04
N GLY A 54 8.99 -8.98 -2.05
CA GLY A 54 8.72 -9.49 -0.71
C GLY A 54 7.60 -8.71 -0.02
N THR A 55 7.55 -7.39 -0.22
CA THR A 55 6.48 -6.54 0.30
C THR A 55 5.15 -6.88 -0.36
N ALA A 56 5.12 -7.11 -1.67
CA ALA A 56 3.90 -7.53 -2.35
C ALA A 56 3.40 -8.89 -1.82
N GLU A 57 4.30 -9.85 -1.56
CA GLU A 57 3.96 -11.14 -0.95
C GLU A 57 3.36 -10.97 0.46
N GLN A 58 4.01 -10.18 1.31
CA GLN A 58 3.56 -9.94 2.67
C GLN A 58 2.19 -9.24 2.68
N VAL A 59 2.01 -8.19 1.87
CA VAL A 59 0.73 -7.46 1.81
C VAL A 59 -0.40 -8.36 1.32
N LEU A 60 -0.16 -9.22 0.33
CA LEU A 60 -1.17 -10.18 -0.12
C LEU A 60 -1.52 -11.19 0.98
N ALA A 61 -0.52 -11.73 1.67
CA ALA A 61 -0.73 -12.63 2.80
C ALA A 61 -1.50 -11.95 3.94
N ASP A 62 -1.18 -10.69 4.24
CA ASP A 62 -1.84 -9.94 5.29
C ASP A 62 -3.28 -9.61 4.93
N LEU A 63 -3.56 -9.27 3.67
CA LEU A 63 -4.93 -9.09 3.20
C LEU A 63 -5.77 -10.35 3.41
N ASP A 64 -5.19 -11.54 3.25
CA ASP A 64 -5.88 -12.83 3.43
C ASP A 64 -6.02 -13.27 4.89
N ALA A 65 -5.02 -13.00 5.74
CA ALA A 65 -4.90 -13.63 7.06
C ALA A 65 -5.24 -12.72 8.25
N THR A 66 -5.37 -11.40 8.05
CA THR A 66 -5.49 -10.44 9.17
C THR A 66 -6.92 -9.94 9.37
N HIS A 67 -7.16 -9.34 10.54
CA HIS A 67 -8.47 -8.78 10.89
C HIS A 67 -8.82 -7.53 10.06
N ALA A 68 -10.12 -7.25 9.94
CA ALA A 68 -10.65 -6.17 9.09
C ALA A 68 -10.01 -4.78 9.33
N ALA A 69 -9.67 -4.43 10.57
CA ALA A 69 -9.02 -3.13 10.84
C ALA A 69 -7.61 -3.01 10.23
N TYR A 70 -6.82 -4.09 10.19
CA TYR A 70 -5.51 -4.06 9.53
C TYR A 70 -5.67 -4.03 8.01
N GLN A 71 -6.63 -4.77 7.47
CA GLN A 71 -6.98 -4.70 6.05
C GLN A 71 -7.43 -3.29 5.63
N GLU A 72 -8.25 -2.63 6.45
CA GLU A 72 -8.69 -1.25 6.22
C GLU A 72 -7.48 -0.30 6.19
N TYR A 73 -6.53 -0.44 7.11
CA TYR A 73 -5.27 0.32 7.08
C TYR A 73 -4.45 0.04 5.81
N LEU A 74 -4.23 -1.23 5.46
CA LEU A 74 -3.46 -1.60 4.27
C LEU A 74 -4.05 -0.99 3.00
N LEU A 75 -5.38 -1.04 2.86
CA LEU A 75 -6.09 -0.55 1.68
C LEU A 75 -6.21 0.98 1.67
N ALA A 76 -6.34 1.63 2.83
CA ALA A 76 -6.46 3.08 2.93
C ALA A 76 -5.11 3.81 2.79
N CYS A 77 -4.02 3.20 3.27
CA CYS A 77 -2.72 3.84 3.44
C CYS A 77 -1.62 3.17 2.63
N ALA A 78 -1.32 1.90 2.90
CA ALA A 78 -0.13 1.23 2.37
C ALA A 78 -0.23 0.96 0.86
N VAL A 79 -1.28 0.26 0.41
CA VAL A 79 -1.45 -0.17 -0.99
C VAL A 79 -1.37 1.01 -1.98
N PRO A 80 -2.05 2.15 -1.77
CA PRO A 80 -1.92 3.32 -2.65
C PRO A 80 -0.47 3.81 -2.79
N LEU A 81 0.29 3.85 -1.70
CA LEU A 81 1.68 4.31 -1.70
C LEU A 81 2.62 3.31 -2.39
N LEU A 82 2.43 2.01 -2.13
CA LEU A 82 3.24 0.95 -2.74
C LEU A 82 3.05 0.90 -4.26
N ILE A 83 1.81 1.03 -4.76
CA ILE A 83 1.51 1.09 -6.20
C ILE A 83 2.06 2.37 -6.83
N GLN A 84 2.00 3.49 -6.11
CA GLN A 84 2.61 4.73 -6.58
C GLN A 84 4.14 4.61 -6.71
N ALA A 85 4.78 3.87 -5.80
CA ALA A 85 6.23 3.66 -5.77
C ALA A 85 6.72 2.59 -6.77
N ASP A 86 6.01 1.46 -6.86
CA ASP A 86 6.22 0.36 -7.80
C ASP A 86 4.90 0.00 -8.50
N PRO A 87 4.63 0.55 -9.70
CA PRO A 87 3.39 0.29 -10.43
C PRO A 87 3.14 -1.17 -10.78
N ARG A 88 4.18 -2.02 -10.78
CA ARG A 88 4.02 -3.46 -11.01
C ARG A 88 3.77 -4.24 -9.72
N PHE A 89 3.89 -3.59 -8.56
CA PHE A 89 3.68 -4.20 -7.25
C PHE A 89 4.46 -5.50 -7.10
N GLY A 90 5.78 -5.47 -7.27
CA GLY A 90 6.56 -6.71 -7.24
C GLY A 90 6.26 -7.70 -8.38
N ASN A 91 5.65 -7.24 -9.48
CA ASN A 91 5.06 -8.05 -10.55
C ASN A 91 3.82 -8.88 -10.14
N ARG A 92 3.09 -8.43 -9.12
CA ARG A 92 1.87 -9.07 -8.59
C ARG A 92 0.62 -8.21 -8.74
N GLU A 93 0.62 -7.25 -9.67
CA GLU A 93 -0.51 -6.34 -9.91
C GLU A 93 -1.85 -7.08 -10.07
N SER A 94 -1.89 -8.16 -10.86
CA SER A 94 -3.11 -8.94 -11.08
C SER A 94 -3.63 -9.59 -9.80
N GLN A 95 -2.75 -10.16 -8.99
CA GLN A 95 -3.09 -10.75 -7.70
C GLN A 95 -3.62 -9.69 -6.74
N LEU A 96 -2.99 -8.51 -6.72
CA LEU A 96 -3.48 -7.40 -5.92
C LEU A 96 -4.86 -6.94 -6.38
N VAL A 97 -5.10 -6.79 -7.68
CA VAL A 97 -6.43 -6.41 -8.21
C VAL A 97 -7.48 -7.41 -7.75
N THR A 98 -7.22 -8.71 -7.83
CA THR A 98 -8.14 -9.75 -7.36
C THR A 98 -8.40 -9.62 -5.86
N ALA A 99 -7.34 -9.59 -5.05
CA ALA A 99 -7.45 -9.51 -3.59
C ALA A 99 -8.23 -8.27 -3.13
N VAL A 100 -7.99 -7.10 -3.74
CA VAL A 100 -8.76 -5.90 -3.39
C VAL A 100 -10.20 -5.98 -3.88
N SER A 101 -10.45 -6.56 -5.06
CA SER A 101 -11.80 -6.69 -5.62
C SER A 101 -12.72 -7.55 -4.75
N GLU A 102 -12.20 -8.65 -4.19
CA GLU A 102 -12.94 -9.53 -3.29
C GLU A 102 -13.36 -8.84 -1.98
N ARG A 103 -12.74 -7.71 -1.64
CA ARG A 103 -12.97 -6.96 -0.39
C ARG A 103 -13.80 -5.69 -0.57
N VAL A 104 -14.23 -5.38 -1.80
CA VAL A 104 -14.96 -4.14 -2.15
C VAL A 104 -16.26 -3.94 -1.37
N ASP A 105 -16.92 -5.04 -1.00
CA ASP A 105 -18.22 -4.99 -0.32
C ASP A 105 -18.10 -5.13 1.21
N SER A 106 -16.94 -5.56 1.72
CA SER A 106 -16.71 -5.80 3.15
C SER A 106 -15.77 -4.78 3.80
N ILE A 107 -14.89 -4.14 3.04
CA ILE A 107 -13.88 -3.22 3.54
C ILE A 107 -14.04 -1.84 2.85
N PRO A 108 -14.45 -0.78 3.57
CA PRO A 108 -14.71 0.54 2.98
C PRO A 108 -13.55 1.09 2.13
N ALA A 109 -12.30 0.89 2.54
CA ALA A 109 -11.14 1.38 1.82
C ALA A 109 -10.87 0.68 0.48
N ALA A 110 -11.41 -0.53 0.25
CA ALA A 110 -11.10 -1.34 -0.93
C ALA A 110 -11.44 -0.64 -2.25
N ARG A 111 -12.55 0.12 -2.32
CA ARG A 111 -12.92 0.88 -3.53
C ARG A 111 -11.91 1.96 -3.87
N ALA A 112 -11.41 2.67 -2.86
CA ALA A 112 -10.39 3.70 -3.04
C ALA A 112 -9.04 3.07 -3.46
N ALA A 113 -8.68 1.93 -2.87
CA ALA A 113 -7.49 1.17 -3.24
C ALA A 113 -7.53 0.72 -4.71
N LEU A 114 -8.65 0.17 -5.20
CA LEU A 114 -8.82 -0.17 -6.62
C LEU A 114 -8.66 1.04 -7.54
N ALA A 115 -9.19 2.20 -7.15
CA ALA A 115 -9.02 3.42 -7.93
C ALA A 115 -7.53 3.84 -8.01
N ALA A 116 -6.78 3.70 -6.91
CA ALA A 116 -5.35 3.95 -6.89
C ALA A 116 -4.57 2.97 -7.80
N ILE A 117 -4.89 1.67 -7.71
CA ILE A 117 -4.30 0.64 -8.58
C ILE A 117 -4.54 0.98 -10.05
N ARG A 118 -5.76 1.33 -10.42
CA ARG A 118 -6.09 1.73 -11.80
C ARG A 118 -5.35 2.98 -12.25
N ARG A 119 -5.21 3.98 -11.37
CA ARG A 119 -4.52 5.25 -11.67
C ARG A 119 -3.03 5.06 -11.95
N TYR A 120 -2.37 4.21 -11.18
CA TYR A 120 -0.91 4.08 -11.18
C TYR A 120 -0.40 2.87 -11.96
N GLY A 121 -1.09 1.72 -11.91
CA GLY A 121 -0.72 0.50 -12.65
C GLY A 121 -0.80 0.66 -14.17
N TYR A 122 -1.88 1.30 -14.67
CA TYR A 122 -2.06 1.49 -16.12
C TYR A 122 -1.09 2.50 -16.75
N ARG A 123 -0.46 3.38 -15.95
CA ARG A 123 0.54 4.35 -16.45
C ARG A 123 1.86 3.68 -16.86
N SER A 124 2.11 2.43 -16.50
CA SER A 124 3.35 1.70 -16.82
C SER A 124 3.33 0.96 -18.17
N LYS A 125 2.22 0.96 -18.91
CA LYS A 125 2.05 0.24 -20.20
C LYS A 125 2.18 1.13 -21.45
N ARG A 126 2.65 2.38 -21.32
CA ARG A 126 2.93 3.28 -22.45
C ARG A 126 4.42 3.53 -22.60
#